data_AF-A0A6J5EZ72-F1
#
_entry.id   AF-A0A6J5EZ72-F1
#
_cell.length_a   1.000
_cell.length_b   1.000
_cell.length_c   1.000
_cell.angle_alpha   90.00
_cell.angle_beta   90.00
_cell.angle_gamma   90.00
#
_symmetry.space_group_name_H-M   'P 1'
#
loop_
_entity.id
_entity.type
_entity.pdbx_description
1 polymer ?
#
loop_
_entity_poly.entity_id
_entity_poly.type
_entity_poly.pdbx_seq_one_letter_code
_entity_poly.pdbx_strand_id
1 'polypeptide(L)'
;MADMTETVLLALDTSTEFCSVALLAVADSPAGGSVPSSAGAGGASCAPASAQSSASLSSPSSGYSPRVAAAPRSLAAASVSASPACDGSREPRVWVRHEATGAVSSTRLLPAIRELFDEAGLDLHACNAIAFGAGPGSFTGLRTATGVAQGLAFGLGCPVVPIGTLAACAESARRRDPAATRVLAALDARMDEVYWADYAWDDALQDWRTVRAAALDAPERLVAPDAPYTLAGNAAAVFGARLAVAAGARSIDHEALPHALPLAFAALRAWRAGRALPADQAAPEYVRDKVALTTAERLAVKAAAQPAADAPGAPRAASDHHPGGRVR
;
A
#
# COMPACT_ATOMS: atom_id res chain seq x y z
N MET A 1 -16.41 -39.96 -1.61
CA MET A 1 -15.39 -38.93 -1.36
C MET A 1 -16.12 -37.61 -1.44
N ALA A 2 -16.28 -36.90 -0.33
CA ALA A 2 -16.85 -35.55 -0.38
C ALA A 2 -15.90 -34.71 -1.24
N ASP A 3 -16.42 -34.14 -2.32
CA ASP A 3 -15.65 -33.30 -3.23
C ASP A 3 -15.24 -32.05 -2.45
N MET A 4 -13.97 -31.99 -2.05
CA MET A 4 -13.45 -30.93 -1.20
C MET A 4 -13.30 -29.71 -2.09
N THR A 5 -14.23 -28.76 -1.97
CA THR A 5 -14.23 -27.55 -2.77
C THR A 5 -13.02 -26.70 -2.37
N GLU A 6 -12.15 -26.36 -3.33
CA GLU A 6 -11.00 -25.48 -3.11
C GLU A 6 -11.38 -24.09 -3.62
N THR A 7 -11.25 -23.08 -2.76
CA THR A 7 -11.37 -21.66 -3.16
C THR A 7 -10.02 -21.18 -3.68
N VAL A 8 -9.97 -20.80 -4.96
CA VAL A 8 -8.84 -20.19 -5.65
C VAL A 8 -9.12 -18.70 -5.88
N LEU A 9 -8.24 -17.83 -5.38
CA LEU A 9 -8.35 -16.37 -5.49
C LEU A 9 -7.08 -15.79 -6.10
N LEU A 10 -7.23 -15.03 -7.19
CA LEU A 10 -6.15 -14.28 -7.85
C LEU A 10 -6.20 -12.83 -7.37
N ALA A 11 -5.08 -12.28 -6.89
CA ALA A 11 -4.97 -10.91 -6.42
C ALA A 11 -3.96 -10.11 -7.26
N LEU A 12 -4.39 -8.94 -7.75
CA LEU A 12 -3.61 -8.07 -8.62
C LEU A 12 -3.36 -6.71 -7.95
N ASP A 13 -2.10 -6.30 -7.86
CA ASP A 13 -1.74 -4.94 -7.46
C ASP A 13 -0.66 -4.40 -8.41
N THR A 14 -0.87 -3.19 -8.92
CA THR A 14 0.10 -2.55 -9.81
C THR A 14 0.24 -1.08 -9.49
N SER A 15 1.47 -0.58 -9.57
CA SER A 15 1.83 0.82 -9.41
C SER A 15 2.78 1.26 -10.53
N THR A 16 3.31 2.48 -10.44
CA THR A 16 4.39 2.93 -11.33
C THR A 16 5.73 2.25 -11.04
N GLU A 17 5.85 1.57 -9.91
CA GLU A 17 7.12 1.03 -9.41
C GLU A 17 7.10 -0.50 -9.41
N PHE A 18 5.95 -1.08 -9.06
CA PHE A 18 5.80 -2.51 -8.83
C PHE A 18 4.66 -3.13 -9.64
N CYS A 19 4.92 -4.35 -10.09
CA CYS A 19 3.92 -5.30 -10.55
C CYS A 19 3.84 -6.42 -9.51
N SER A 20 2.68 -6.63 -8.91
CA SER A 20 2.48 -7.64 -7.89
C SER A 20 1.26 -8.51 -8.19
N VAL A 21 1.46 -9.82 -8.12
CA VAL A 21 0.42 -10.83 -8.31
C VAL A 21 0.54 -11.86 -7.21
N ALA A 22 -0.58 -12.27 -6.63
CA ALA A 22 -0.63 -13.39 -5.70
C ALA A 22 -1.77 -14.34 -6.06
N LEU A 23 -1.53 -15.63 -5.89
CA LEU A 23 -2.52 -16.69 -6.03
C LEU A 23 -2.68 -17.37 -4.68
N LEU A 24 -3.91 -17.45 -4.19
CA LEU A 24 -4.30 -18.17 -2.99
C LEU A 24 -5.14 -19.37 -3.39
N ALA A 25 -4.84 -20.54 -2.81
CA ALA A 25 -5.71 -21.71 -2.90
C ALA A 25 -5.98 -22.25 -1.50
N VAL A 26 -7.25 -22.35 -1.12
CA VAL A 26 -7.70 -22.68 0.23
C VAL A 26 -8.72 -23.79 0.18
N ALA A 27 -8.50 -24.87 0.91
CA ALA A 27 -9.51 -25.91 1.06
C ALA A 27 -10.69 -25.35 1.86
N ASP A 28 -11.88 -25.38 1.30
CA ASP A 28 -13.08 -25.07 2.06
C ASP A 28 -13.40 -26.23 3.00
N SER A 29 -13.64 -25.90 4.26
CA SER A 29 -14.17 -26.89 5.20
C SER A 29 -15.62 -27.16 4.78
N PRO A 30 -16.07 -28.42 4.66
CA PRO A 30 -17.46 -28.71 4.34
C PRO A 30 -18.34 -28.10 5.43
N ALA A 31 -19.06 -27.03 5.08
CA ALA A 31 -19.81 -26.22 6.03
C ALA A 31 -20.88 -27.06 6.75
N GLY A 32 -20.70 -27.30 8.04
CA GLY A 32 -21.79 -27.65 8.95
C GLY A 32 -22.56 -26.38 9.27
N GLY A 33 -23.75 -26.24 8.69
CA GLY A 33 -24.64 -25.12 9.01
C GLY A 33 -25.05 -25.11 10.48
N SER A 34 -24.74 -24.03 11.19
CA SER A 34 -25.61 -23.46 12.23
C SER A 34 -25.06 -22.10 12.65
N VAL A 35 -25.92 -21.09 12.60
CA VAL A 35 -25.67 -19.79 13.23
C VAL A 35 -25.84 -20.00 14.74
N PRO A 36 -24.85 -19.74 15.61
CA PRO A 36 -25.11 -19.71 17.03
C PRO A 36 -25.71 -18.35 17.40
N SER A 37 -26.97 -18.43 17.83
CA SER A 37 -27.68 -17.41 18.59
C SER A 37 -26.94 -17.07 19.89
N SER A 38 -27.01 -15.81 20.29
CA SER A 38 -26.47 -15.23 21.52
C SER A 38 -26.88 -15.98 22.81
N ALA A 39 -25.92 -16.20 23.72
CA ALA A 39 -26.04 -15.98 25.17
C ALA A 39 -24.89 -16.68 25.93
N GLY A 40 -24.36 -16.02 26.97
CA GLY A 40 -23.73 -16.73 28.10
C GLY A 40 -22.36 -16.19 28.51
N ALA A 41 -22.35 -15.44 29.62
CA ALA A 41 -21.19 -14.93 30.30
C ALA A 41 -20.40 -15.99 31.10
N GLY A 42 -19.13 -15.68 31.39
CA GLY A 42 -18.24 -16.41 32.31
C GLY A 42 -16.88 -16.65 31.62
N GLY A 43 -15.78 -15.99 31.95
CA GLY A 43 -15.27 -15.68 33.28
C GLY A 43 -14.18 -16.69 33.64
N ALA A 44 -12.96 -16.53 33.10
CA ALA A 44 -11.77 -17.15 33.65
C ALA A 44 -10.50 -16.40 33.22
N SER A 45 -9.92 -15.74 34.22
CA SER A 45 -8.60 -15.11 34.23
C SER A 45 -7.49 -16.15 34.07
N CYS A 46 -6.43 -15.81 33.36
CA CYS A 46 -5.10 -16.40 33.61
C CYS A 46 -4.01 -15.34 33.35
N ALA A 47 -3.21 -15.10 34.38
CA ALA A 47 -2.13 -14.12 34.43
C ALA A 47 -0.86 -14.61 33.69
N PRO A 48 0.07 -13.71 33.31
CA PRO A 48 1.17 -14.03 32.40
C PRO A 48 2.36 -14.67 33.12
N ALA A 49 2.98 -15.67 32.48
CA ALA A 49 4.29 -16.19 32.86
C ALA A 49 5.39 -15.33 32.22
N SER A 50 6.10 -14.61 33.07
CA SER A 50 7.33 -13.87 32.79
C SER A 50 8.48 -14.80 32.39
N ALA A 51 9.19 -14.47 31.31
CA ALA A 51 10.54 -14.95 31.06
C ALA A 51 11.43 -13.76 30.66
N GLN A 52 12.35 -13.44 31.56
CA GLN A 52 13.40 -12.45 31.39
C GLN A 52 14.46 -13.00 30.43
N SER A 53 14.97 -12.17 29.52
CA SER A 53 16.27 -12.40 28.89
C SER A 53 16.98 -11.07 28.70
N SER A 54 17.98 -10.86 29.54
CA SER A 54 18.99 -9.82 29.46
C SER A 54 19.93 -10.05 28.28
N ALA A 55 20.18 -9.01 27.47
CA ALA A 55 21.41 -8.89 26.71
C ALA A 55 21.79 -7.42 26.57
N SER A 56 23.05 -7.16 26.89
CA SER A 56 23.71 -5.88 27.12
C SER A 56 24.01 -5.06 25.87
N LEU A 57 24.07 -3.75 26.09
CA LEU A 57 24.46 -2.67 25.18
C LEU A 57 25.90 -2.81 24.65
N SER A 58 26.08 -2.47 23.37
CA SER A 58 27.29 -1.82 22.88
C SER A 58 27.04 -1.08 21.56
N SER A 59 27.23 0.23 21.58
CA SER A 59 27.30 1.11 20.40
C SER A 59 28.66 0.96 19.69
N PRO A 60 28.75 1.36 18.40
CA PRO A 60 29.48 2.61 18.16
C PRO A 60 28.89 3.51 17.05
N SER A 61 29.47 4.71 17.03
CA SER A 61 29.13 5.95 16.36
C SER A 61 29.41 6.06 14.85
N SER A 62 28.57 6.89 14.20
CA SER A 62 28.85 7.91 13.18
C SER A 62 29.60 7.56 11.88
N GLY A 63 28.93 7.78 10.74
CA GLY A 63 29.55 7.96 9.42
C GLY A 63 28.54 7.91 8.26
N TYR A 64 27.88 9.02 7.95
CA TYR A 64 26.98 9.17 6.79
C TYR A 64 27.77 9.57 5.53
N SER A 65 27.55 8.87 4.42
CA SER A 65 27.76 9.37 3.06
C SER A 65 26.92 8.54 2.07
N PRO A 66 26.12 9.15 1.17
CA PRO A 66 25.22 8.40 0.31
C PRO A 66 25.96 7.96 -0.97
N ARG A 67 26.11 6.66 -1.15
CA ARG A 67 26.44 6.07 -2.46
C ARG A 67 25.31 5.15 -2.89
N VAL A 68 24.68 5.52 -4.00
CA VAL A 68 23.74 4.71 -4.77
C VAL A 68 24.42 3.38 -5.10
N ALA A 69 24.02 2.32 -4.42
CA ALA A 69 24.44 0.95 -4.71
C ALA A 69 23.31 0.24 -5.45
N ALA A 70 23.57 -0.10 -6.71
CA ALA A 70 22.73 -0.97 -7.51
C ALA A 70 22.58 -2.34 -6.83
N ALA A 71 21.35 -2.79 -6.61
CA ALA A 71 21.07 -4.11 -6.08
C ALA A 71 21.20 -5.17 -7.19
N PRO A 72 21.95 -6.28 -7.01
CA PRO A 72 21.90 -7.40 -7.92
C PRO A 72 20.91 -8.48 -7.44
N ARG A 73 20.18 -9.03 -8.43
CA ARG A 73 19.67 -10.42 -8.56
C ARG A 73 18.60 -10.95 -7.59
N SER A 74 17.43 -11.19 -8.18
CA SER A 74 16.59 -12.40 -8.05
C SER A 74 16.51 -13.00 -6.65
N LEU A 75 15.52 -12.55 -5.86
CA LEU A 75 15.06 -13.29 -4.70
C LEU A 75 14.34 -14.56 -5.17
N ALA A 76 14.96 -15.70 -4.85
CA ALA A 76 14.34 -17.00 -4.89
C ALA A 76 13.06 -17.01 -4.04
N ALA A 77 12.06 -17.77 -4.47
CA ALA A 77 10.80 -17.98 -3.75
C ALA A 77 11.08 -18.39 -2.29
N ALA A 78 10.73 -17.52 -1.35
CA ALA A 78 10.66 -17.89 0.06
C ALA A 78 9.25 -18.40 0.35
N SER A 79 9.10 -19.73 0.45
CA SER A 79 7.92 -20.34 1.05
C SER A 79 7.97 -20.09 2.56
N VAL A 80 7.36 -19.00 3.02
CA VAL A 80 7.17 -18.77 4.46
C VAL A 80 5.98 -19.61 4.90
N SER A 81 6.23 -20.77 5.53
CA SER A 81 5.20 -21.48 6.29
C SER A 81 5.04 -20.79 7.64
N ALA A 82 3.87 -20.21 7.88
CA ALA A 82 3.47 -19.86 9.24
C ALA A 82 2.95 -21.12 9.94
N SER A 83 2.82 -21.09 11.26
CA SER A 83 2.19 -22.15 12.06
C SER A 83 1.84 -21.55 13.43
N PRO A 84 0.88 -22.12 14.18
CA PRO A 84 -0.53 -22.27 13.83
C PRO A 84 -1.41 -21.46 14.79
N ALA A 85 -2.61 -21.08 14.34
CA ALA A 85 -3.70 -20.71 15.25
C ALA A 85 -4.96 -21.50 14.87
N CYS A 86 -5.62 -22.02 15.90
CA CYS A 86 -6.66 -23.04 15.83
C CYS A 86 -7.92 -22.59 15.09
N ASP A 87 -8.10 -23.09 13.87
CA ASP A 87 -9.35 -23.53 13.29
C ASP A 87 -8.99 -24.67 12.32
N GLY A 88 -9.88 -25.64 12.09
CA GLY A 88 -9.65 -26.77 11.18
C GLY A 88 -9.41 -26.38 9.71
N SER A 89 -9.28 -25.08 9.40
CA SER A 89 -8.86 -24.58 8.11
C SER A 89 -7.37 -24.84 7.89
N ARG A 90 -7.06 -25.68 6.91
CA ARG A 90 -5.70 -25.86 6.38
C ARG A 90 -5.16 -24.49 5.95
N GLU A 91 -3.89 -24.19 6.25
CA GLU A 91 -3.27 -22.94 5.81
C GLU A 91 -3.41 -22.78 4.29
N PRO A 92 -3.70 -21.56 3.80
CA PRO A 92 -3.79 -21.30 2.38
C PRO A 92 -2.46 -21.57 1.70
N ARG A 93 -2.51 -22.24 0.54
CA ARG A 93 -1.37 -22.32 -0.37
C ARG A 93 -1.22 -20.97 -1.07
N VAL A 94 0.00 -20.46 -1.12
CA VAL A 94 0.29 -19.10 -1.59
C VAL A 94 1.39 -19.16 -2.65
N TRP A 95 1.17 -18.48 -3.77
CA TRP A 95 2.21 -18.14 -4.73
C TRP A 95 2.22 -16.65 -4.99
N VAL A 96 3.40 -16.06 -5.15
CA VAL A 96 3.57 -14.61 -5.29
C VAL A 96 4.61 -14.28 -6.35
N ARG A 97 4.35 -13.24 -7.14
CA ARG A 97 5.34 -12.46 -7.86
C ARG A 97 5.22 -11.01 -7.42
N HIS A 98 6.35 -10.42 -7.03
CA HIS A 98 6.43 -9.00 -6.70
C HIS A 98 7.71 -8.45 -7.30
N GLU A 99 7.56 -7.60 -8.31
CA GLU A 99 8.67 -7.17 -9.16
C GLU A 99 8.70 -5.66 -9.30
N ALA A 100 9.88 -5.08 -9.08
CA ALA A 100 10.16 -3.70 -9.42
C ALA A 100 10.28 -3.57 -10.95
N THR A 101 9.19 -3.18 -11.61
CA THR A 101 9.06 -3.15 -13.07
C THR A 101 9.13 -1.73 -13.63
N GLY A 102 8.94 -0.71 -12.80
CA GLY A 102 8.92 0.68 -13.25
C GLY A 102 7.84 0.92 -14.32
N ALA A 103 8.20 1.69 -15.36
CA ALA A 103 7.28 2.12 -16.40
C ALA A 103 6.66 0.97 -17.24
N VAL A 104 7.17 -0.25 -17.16
CA VAL A 104 6.68 -1.41 -17.94
C VAL A 104 5.81 -2.36 -17.12
N SER A 105 5.31 -1.95 -15.96
CA SER A 105 4.44 -2.80 -15.12
C SER A 105 3.24 -3.41 -15.88
N SER A 106 2.71 -2.73 -16.89
CA SER A 106 1.57 -3.22 -17.68
C SER A 106 1.89 -4.43 -18.56
N THR A 107 3.13 -4.58 -19.03
CA THR A 107 3.51 -5.72 -19.88
C THR A 107 3.82 -6.97 -19.07
N ARG A 108 4.14 -6.81 -17.77
CA ARG A 108 4.52 -7.91 -16.89
C ARG A 108 3.34 -8.61 -16.21
N LEU A 109 2.22 -7.91 -16.02
CA LEU A 109 1.08 -8.41 -15.23
C LEU A 109 0.53 -9.75 -15.75
N LEU A 110 0.16 -9.83 -17.04
CA LEU A 110 -0.41 -11.06 -17.62
C LEU A 110 0.61 -12.23 -17.63
N PRO A 111 1.88 -12.03 -18.04
CA PRO A 111 2.90 -13.06 -17.88
C PRO A 111 3.07 -13.55 -16.43
N ALA A 112 3.05 -12.65 -15.43
CA ALA A 112 3.20 -13.03 -14.03
C ALA A 112 2.02 -13.87 -13.53
N ILE A 113 0.79 -13.53 -13.95
CA ILE A 113 -0.40 -14.34 -13.68
C ILE A 113 -0.21 -15.75 -14.26
N ARG A 114 0.20 -15.86 -15.53
CA ARG A 114 0.39 -17.16 -16.18
C ARG A 114 1.41 -18.02 -15.44
N GLU A 115 2.56 -17.45 -15.08
CA GLU A 115 3.61 -18.15 -14.34
C GLU A 115 3.11 -18.68 -12.99
N LEU A 116 2.27 -17.93 -12.28
CA LEU A 116 1.72 -18.37 -10.99
C LEU A 116 0.78 -19.56 -11.15
N PHE A 117 -0.10 -19.56 -12.16
CA PHE A 117 -0.99 -20.69 -12.43
C PHE A 117 -0.22 -21.94 -12.89
N ASP A 118 0.78 -21.77 -13.76
CA ASP A 118 1.66 -22.86 -14.19
C ASP A 118 2.45 -23.45 -13.00
N GLU A 119 2.99 -22.61 -12.10
CA GLU A 119 3.69 -23.04 -10.89
C GLU A 119 2.76 -23.75 -9.89
N ALA A 120 1.52 -23.28 -9.76
CA ALA A 120 0.51 -23.88 -8.89
C ALA A 120 -0.06 -25.19 -9.44
N GLY A 121 0.12 -25.46 -10.73
CA GLY A 121 -0.52 -26.57 -11.44
C GLY A 121 -2.04 -26.41 -11.52
N LEU A 122 -2.54 -25.18 -11.55
CA LEU A 122 -3.96 -24.84 -11.59
C LEU A 122 -4.35 -24.30 -12.97
N ASP A 123 -5.56 -24.62 -13.41
CA ASP A 123 -6.15 -23.95 -14.57
C ASP A 123 -6.67 -22.57 -14.17
N LEU A 124 -6.58 -21.58 -15.07
CA LEU A 124 -7.11 -20.25 -14.83
C LEU A 124 -8.63 -20.28 -14.56
N HIS A 125 -9.36 -21.22 -15.16
CA HIS A 125 -10.79 -21.47 -14.91
C HIS A 125 -11.09 -22.01 -13.51
N ALA A 126 -10.09 -22.42 -12.74
CA ALA A 126 -10.29 -22.77 -11.33
C ALA A 126 -10.53 -21.53 -10.45
N CYS A 127 -10.25 -20.32 -10.95
CA CYS A 127 -10.36 -19.08 -10.16
C CYS A 127 -11.82 -18.77 -9.78
N ASN A 128 -12.10 -18.72 -8.48
CA ASN A 128 -13.43 -18.39 -7.96
C ASN A 128 -13.69 -16.88 -7.89
N ALA A 129 -12.64 -16.07 -7.72
CA ALA A 129 -12.74 -14.61 -7.68
C ALA A 129 -11.40 -13.94 -8.01
N ILE A 130 -11.47 -12.74 -8.59
CA ILE A 130 -10.29 -11.91 -8.86
C ILE A 130 -10.31 -10.65 -8.02
N ALA A 131 -9.34 -10.51 -7.13
CA ALA A 131 -9.14 -9.33 -6.32
C ALA A 131 -8.19 -8.33 -6.99
N PHE A 132 -8.42 -7.05 -6.73
CA PHE A 132 -7.54 -5.99 -7.23
C PHE A 132 -7.40 -4.82 -6.27
N GLY A 133 -6.25 -4.15 -6.34
CA GLY A 133 -6.00 -2.90 -5.64
C GLY A 133 -6.83 -1.78 -6.24
N ALA A 134 -7.90 -1.39 -5.53
CA ALA A 134 -8.85 -0.39 -6.01
C ALA A 134 -8.28 1.03 -5.91
N GLY A 135 -7.34 1.28 -5.01
CA GLY A 135 -6.75 2.59 -4.76
C GLY A 135 -6.88 3.03 -3.30
N PRO A 136 -6.43 4.25 -2.97
CA PRO A 136 -5.77 5.22 -3.85
C PRO A 136 -4.37 4.80 -4.31
N GLY A 137 -3.86 5.40 -5.40
CA GLY A 137 -2.55 5.06 -5.96
C GLY A 137 -2.25 5.71 -7.32
N SER A 138 -1.30 5.15 -8.04
CA SER A 138 -0.93 5.61 -9.39
C SER A 138 -2.08 5.44 -10.39
N PHE A 139 -2.44 6.50 -11.10
CA PHE A 139 -3.53 6.47 -12.09
C PHE A 139 -3.38 5.37 -13.14
N THR A 140 -2.17 5.21 -13.68
CA THR A 140 -1.86 4.16 -14.68
C THR A 140 -1.90 2.77 -14.05
N GLY A 141 -1.37 2.63 -12.82
CA GLY A 141 -1.38 1.36 -12.09
C GLY A 141 -2.79 0.89 -11.80
N LEU A 142 -3.61 1.74 -11.16
CA LEU A 142 -4.99 1.40 -10.79
C LEU A 142 -5.82 0.95 -12.00
N ARG A 143 -5.69 1.65 -13.13
CA ARG A 143 -6.40 1.27 -14.36
C ARG A 143 -5.90 -0.03 -14.97
N THR A 144 -4.61 -0.31 -14.84
CA THR A 144 -4.03 -1.58 -15.32
C THR A 144 -4.56 -2.75 -14.49
N ALA A 145 -4.46 -2.68 -13.15
CA ALA A 145 -4.97 -3.72 -12.26
C ALA A 145 -6.49 -3.91 -12.43
N THR A 146 -7.27 -2.82 -12.42
CA THR A 146 -8.72 -2.87 -12.55
C THR A 146 -9.15 -3.44 -13.91
N GLY A 147 -8.55 -2.96 -15.01
CA GLY A 147 -8.90 -3.41 -16.35
C GLY A 147 -8.56 -4.88 -16.60
N VAL A 148 -7.41 -5.34 -16.11
CA VAL A 148 -7.03 -6.76 -16.19
C VAL A 148 -7.93 -7.62 -15.31
N ALA A 149 -8.21 -7.20 -14.08
CA ALA A 149 -9.13 -7.91 -13.19
C ALA A 149 -10.52 -8.04 -13.82
N GLN A 150 -11.06 -6.93 -14.34
CA GLN A 150 -12.36 -6.89 -15.01
C GLN A 150 -12.40 -7.80 -16.23
N GLY A 151 -11.40 -7.71 -17.13
CA GLY A 151 -11.36 -8.51 -18.35
C GLY A 151 -11.24 -10.01 -18.09
N LEU A 152 -10.38 -10.39 -17.13
CA LEU A 152 -10.24 -11.80 -16.72
C LEU A 152 -11.52 -12.30 -16.06
N ALA A 153 -12.08 -11.55 -15.10
CA ALA A 153 -13.28 -11.94 -14.36
C ALA A 153 -14.48 -12.10 -15.31
N PHE A 154 -14.64 -11.18 -16.26
CA PHE A 154 -15.66 -11.26 -17.29
C PHE A 154 -15.49 -12.50 -18.18
N GLY A 155 -14.27 -12.80 -18.63
CA GLY A 155 -13.98 -13.98 -19.45
C GLY A 155 -14.16 -15.31 -18.71
N LEU A 156 -13.90 -15.33 -17.40
CA LEU A 156 -14.05 -16.52 -16.55
C LEU A 156 -15.47 -16.69 -15.98
N GLY A 157 -16.31 -15.66 -16.05
CA GLY A 157 -17.62 -15.65 -15.42
C GLY A 157 -17.55 -15.64 -13.89
N CYS A 158 -16.46 -15.12 -13.32
CA CYS A 158 -16.28 -15.01 -11.88
C CYS A 158 -16.38 -13.55 -11.39
N PRO A 159 -16.72 -13.31 -10.12
CA PRO A 159 -16.80 -11.96 -9.56
C PRO A 159 -15.42 -11.38 -9.25
N VAL A 160 -15.41 -10.07 -8.97
CA VAL A 160 -14.23 -9.33 -8.51
C VAL A 160 -14.32 -8.94 -7.05
N VAL A 161 -13.17 -8.73 -6.40
CA VAL A 161 -13.09 -8.28 -5.00
C VAL A 161 -12.20 -7.03 -4.92
N PRO A 162 -12.77 -5.81 -4.90
CA PRO A 162 -11.99 -4.59 -4.75
C PRO A 162 -11.44 -4.47 -3.33
N ILE A 163 -10.15 -4.18 -3.20
CA ILE A 163 -9.49 -3.94 -1.91
C ILE A 163 -8.80 -2.59 -1.94
N GLY A 164 -9.07 -1.75 -0.93
CA GLY A 164 -8.39 -0.47 -0.78
C GLY A 164 -6.88 -0.67 -0.57
N THR A 165 -6.07 0.05 -1.33
CA THR A 165 -4.61 -0.04 -1.29
C THR A 165 -4.05 0.25 0.10
N LEU A 166 -4.62 1.23 0.81
CA LEU A 166 -4.24 1.57 2.19
C LEU A 166 -4.66 0.47 3.19
N ALA A 167 -5.78 -0.22 2.94
CA ALA A 167 -6.18 -1.37 3.75
C ALA A 167 -5.24 -2.56 3.53
N ALA A 168 -4.75 -2.77 2.30
CA ALA A 168 -3.71 -3.77 2.02
C ALA A 168 -2.38 -3.43 2.72
N CYS A 169 -2.04 -2.14 2.87
CA CYS A 169 -0.88 -1.71 3.66
C CYS A 169 -1.07 -2.01 5.16
N ALA A 170 -2.27 -1.76 5.71
CA ALA A 170 -2.59 -2.14 7.08
C ALA A 170 -2.49 -3.64 7.31
N GLU A 171 -3.02 -4.44 6.39
CA GLU A 171 -2.89 -5.90 6.39
C GLU A 171 -1.42 -6.33 6.33
N SER A 172 -0.60 -5.69 5.49
CA SER A 172 0.84 -5.92 5.39
C SER A 172 1.54 -5.73 6.73
N ALA A 173 1.26 -4.61 7.41
CA ALA A 173 1.82 -4.29 8.73
C ALA A 173 1.42 -5.34 9.77
N ARG A 174 0.13 -5.72 9.83
CA ARG A 174 -0.35 -6.75 10.77
C ARG A 174 0.21 -8.14 10.50
N ARG A 175 0.43 -8.51 9.24
CA ARG A 175 1.07 -9.78 8.90
C ARG A 175 2.54 -9.86 9.33
N ARG A 176 3.25 -8.72 9.37
CA ARG A 176 4.62 -8.64 9.92
C ARG A 176 4.63 -8.55 11.45
N ASP A 177 3.67 -7.84 12.02
CA ASP A 177 3.48 -7.70 13.46
C ASP A 177 2.00 -7.89 13.83
N PRO A 178 1.60 -9.08 14.33
CA PRO A 178 0.23 -9.33 14.77
C PRO A 178 -0.25 -8.40 15.91
N ALA A 179 0.66 -7.70 16.61
CA ALA A 179 0.28 -6.69 17.60
C ALA A 179 -0.17 -5.37 16.98
N ALA A 180 0.08 -5.14 15.68
CA ALA A 180 -0.42 -4.00 14.92
C ALA A 180 -1.95 -4.14 14.70
N THR A 181 -2.70 -3.70 15.70
CA THR A 181 -4.18 -3.70 15.73
C THR A 181 -4.77 -2.32 15.44
N ARG A 182 -3.96 -1.26 15.48
CA ARG A 182 -4.32 0.08 15.00
C ARG A 182 -3.25 0.54 14.02
N VAL A 183 -3.65 0.84 12.78
CA VAL A 183 -2.73 1.20 11.71
C VAL A 183 -3.17 2.49 11.03
N LEU A 184 -2.28 3.48 11.05
CA LEU A 184 -2.36 4.64 10.17
C LEU A 184 -1.57 4.29 8.91
N ALA A 185 -2.27 3.97 7.82
CA ALA A 185 -1.62 3.74 6.53
C ALA A 185 -1.41 5.09 5.83
N ALA A 186 -0.18 5.36 5.37
CA ALA A 186 0.21 6.61 4.75
C ALA A 186 1.20 6.38 3.60
N LEU A 187 0.82 6.79 2.39
CA LEU A 187 1.60 6.66 1.16
C LEU A 187 1.87 8.03 0.53
N ASP A 188 3.04 8.21 -0.06
CA ASP A 188 3.35 9.38 -0.90
C ASP A 188 2.37 9.47 -2.08
N ALA A 189 1.56 10.53 -2.12
CA ALA A 189 0.62 10.80 -3.22
C ALA A 189 1.25 11.63 -4.34
N ARG A 190 2.56 11.95 -4.25
CA ARG A 190 3.24 12.99 -5.03
C ARG A 190 2.63 14.37 -4.76
N MET A 191 3.18 15.39 -5.41
CA MET A 191 2.69 16.79 -5.30
C MET A 191 2.63 17.30 -3.86
N ASP A 192 3.54 16.83 -3.00
CA ASP A 192 3.62 17.22 -1.60
C ASP A 192 2.40 16.82 -0.74
N GLU A 193 1.71 15.75 -1.14
CA GLU A 193 0.54 15.22 -0.46
C GLU A 193 0.72 13.74 -0.09
N VAL A 194 -0.12 13.27 0.82
CA VAL A 194 -0.12 11.93 1.39
C VAL A 194 -1.51 11.33 1.23
N TYR A 195 -1.58 10.13 0.66
CA TYR A 195 -2.76 9.28 0.76
C TYR A 195 -2.75 8.63 2.13
N TRP A 196 -3.82 8.78 2.91
CA TRP A 196 -3.85 8.26 4.26
C TRP A 196 -5.22 7.72 4.67
N ALA A 197 -5.21 6.73 5.57
CA ALA A 197 -6.41 6.13 6.16
C ALA A 197 -6.08 5.53 7.53
N ASP A 198 -7.08 5.43 8.39
CA ASP A 198 -6.94 4.90 9.75
C ASP A 198 -7.79 3.64 9.90
N TYR A 199 -7.16 2.53 10.28
CA TYR A 199 -7.77 1.22 10.41
C TYR A 199 -7.58 0.65 11.81
N ALA A 200 -8.64 0.06 12.35
CA ALA A 200 -8.61 -0.72 13.58
C ALA A 200 -8.98 -2.17 13.29
N TRP A 201 -8.19 -3.11 13.79
CA TRP A 201 -8.49 -4.53 13.71
C TRP A 201 -9.65 -4.87 14.64
N ASP A 202 -10.62 -5.61 14.13
CA ASP A 202 -11.73 -6.16 14.89
C ASP A 202 -11.49 -7.66 15.11
N ASP A 203 -11.16 -8.04 16.34
CA ASP A 203 -10.90 -9.45 16.68
C ASP A 203 -12.15 -10.34 16.61
N ALA A 204 -13.37 -9.79 16.71
CA ALA A 204 -14.57 -10.58 16.57
C ALA A 204 -14.86 -10.91 15.10
N LEU A 205 -14.65 -9.93 14.21
CA LEU A 205 -14.82 -10.10 12.77
C LEU A 205 -13.59 -10.70 12.07
N GLN A 206 -12.45 -10.74 12.78
CA GLN A 206 -11.14 -11.05 12.22
C GLN A 206 -10.84 -10.22 10.97
N ASP A 207 -11.18 -8.93 11.00
CA ASP A 207 -11.09 -8.05 9.84
C ASP A 207 -10.83 -6.59 10.21
N TRP A 208 -10.49 -5.76 9.22
CA TRP A 208 -10.27 -4.33 9.42
C TRP A 208 -11.57 -3.55 9.43
N ARG A 209 -11.72 -2.72 10.47
CA ARG A 209 -12.70 -1.63 10.52
C ARG A 209 -12.04 -0.32 10.13
N THR A 210 -12.58 0.34 9.13
CA THR A 210 -12.19 1.70 8.74
C THR A 210 -12.64 2.70 9.82
N VAL A 211 -11.67 3.34 10.47
CA VAL A 211 -11.93 4.44 11.44
C VAL A 211 -12.00 5.77 10.71
N ARG A 212 -11.08 6.00 9.76
CA ARG A 212 -11.12 7.12 8.82
C ARG A 212 -10.90 6.58 7.42
N ALA A 213 -11.81 6.95 6.51
CA ALA A 213 -11.73 6.58 5.11
C ALA A 213 -10.47 7.17 4.45
N ALA A 214 -10.12 6.64 3.28
CA ALA A 214 -9.00 7.16 2.50
C ALA A 214 -9.21 8.65 2.18
N ALA A 215 -8.19 9.44 2.47
CA ALA A 215 -8.15 10.87 2.23
C ALA A 215 -6.79 11.29 1.64
N LEU A 216 -6.73 12.51 1.15
CA LEU A 216 -5.54 13.13 0.55
C LEU A 216 -5.27 14.45 1.28
N ASP A 217 -4.10 14.57 1.89
CA ASP A 217 -3.72 15.76 2.65
C ASP A 217 -2.24 16.08 2.56
N ALA A 218 -1.86 17.31 2.91
CA ALA A 218 -0.48 17.67 3.17
C ALA A 218 0.05 16.91 4.40
N PRO A 219 1.35 16.54 4.45
CA PRO A 219 1.91 15.71 5.52
C PRO A 219 1.71 16.30 6.93
N GLU A 220 1.67 17.62 7.06
CA GLU A 220 1.48 18.33 8.33
C GLU A 220 0.03 18.27 8.85
N ARG A 221 -0.95 17.93 7.99
CA ARG A 221 -2.37 17.93 8.33
C ARG A 221 -2.92 16.57 8.73
N LEU A 222 -2.10 15.52 8.66
CA LEU A 222 -2.54 14.17 9.03
C LEU A 222 -2.95 14.12 10.50
N VAL A 223 -4.10 13.50 10.76
CA VAL A 223 -4.64 13.36 12.10
C VAL A 223 -4.17 12.03 12.69
N ALA A 224 -3.43 12.09 13.80
CA ALA A 224 -3.01 10.89 14.52
C ALA A 224 -4.24 10.08 15.03
N PRO A 225 -4.14 8.75 15.10
CA PRO A 225 -5.05 7.92 15.86
C PRO A 225 -5.09 8.31 17.34
N ASP A 226 -6.22 8.03 17.98
CA ASP A 226 -6.51 8.27 19.40
C ASP A 226 -6.03 7.14 20.34
N ALA A 227 -5.31 6.16 19.78
CA ALA A 227 -4.77 4.99 20.47
C ALA A 227 -3.38 4.67 19.94
N PRO A 228 -2.53 3.90 20.66
CA PRO A 228 -1.23 3.49 20.15
C PRO A 228 -1.35 2.80 18.79
N TYR A 229 -0.57 3.24 17.81
CA TYR A 229 -0.72 2.83 16.41
C TYR A 229 0.62 2.57 15.75
N THR A 230 0.57 1.75 14.71
CA THR A 230 1.65 1.56 13.74
C THR A 230 1.43 2.51 12.57
N LEU A 231 2.47 3.23 12.15
CA LEU A 231 2.45 3.99 10.90
C LEU A 231 2.98 3.09 9.78
N ALA A 232 2.12 2.77 8.81
CA ALA A 232 2.42 1.86 7.70
C ALA A 232 2.60 2.63 6.38
N GLY A 233 3.65 2.30 5.63
CA GLY A 233 3.90 2.84 4.29
C GLY A 233 5.11 3.76 4.21
N ASN A 234 5.34 4.36 3.03
CA ASN A 234 6.55 5.13 2.74
C ASN A 234 6.50 6.61 3.15
N ALA A 235 5.33 7.14 3.57
CA ALA A 235 5.20 8.59 3.82
C ALA A 235 6.21 9.10 4.87
N ALA A 236 6.49 8.32 5.92
CA ALA A 236 7.46 8.70 6.94
C ALA A 236 8.88 8.86 6.38
N ALA A 237 9.28 7.99 5.45
CA ALA A 237 10.58 8.08 4.79
C ALA A 237 10.65 9.27 3.81
N VAL A 238 9.54 9.60 3.15
CA VAL A 238 9.47 10.69 2.16
C VAL A 238 9.44 12.07 2.82
N PHE A 239 8.63 12.25 3.86
CA PHE A 239 8.35 13.57 4.45
C PHE A 239 9.11 13.84 5.74
N GLY A 240 9.72 12.82 6.37
CA GLY A 240 10.52 12.98 7.58
C GLY A 240 9.78 13.75 8.68
N ALA A 241 10.43 14.79 9.21
CA ALA A 241 9.88 15.62 10.30
C ALA A 241 8.58 16.36 9.97
N ARG A 242 8.24 16.53 8.69
CA ARG A 242 6.98 17.17 8.27
C ARG A 242 5.77 16.29 8.55
N LEU A 243 5.97 14.97 8.62
CA LEU A 243 4.93 14.02 8.96
C LEU A 243 4.82 13.92 10.49
N ALA A 244 4.16 14.90 11.12
CA ALA A 244 4.09 15.02 12.59
C ALA A 244 3.57 13.75 13.29
N VAL A 245 2.67 13.00 12.64
CA VAL A 245 2.14 11.72 13.13
C VAL A 245 3.24 10.66 13.32
N ALA A 246 4.35 10.72 12.58
CA ALA A 246 5.45 9.75 12.74
C ALA A 246 6.07 9.79 14.15
N ALA A 247 6.12 10.96 14.81
CA ALA A 247 6.69 11.10 16.14
C ALA A 247 5.82 10.46 17.24
N GLY A 248 4.52 10.29 17.00
CA GLY A 248 3.57 9.69 17.94
C GLY A 248 3.29 8.20 17.69
N ALA A 249 3.85 7.62 16.62
CA ALA A 249 3.66 6.22 16.29
C ALA A 249 4.43 5.32 17.26
N ARG A 250 3.83 4.19 17.65
CA ARG A 250 4.51 3.15 18.44
C ARG A 250 5.63 2.50 17.63
N SER A 251 5.37 2.28 16.35
CA SER A 251 6.29 1.70 15.38
C SER A 251 5.99 2.27 14.00
N ILE A 252 7.00 2.25 13.14
CA ILE A 252 6.89 2.67 11.74
C ILE A 252 7.31 1.48 10.88
N ASP A 253 6.42 1.05 9.99
CA ASP A 253 6.66 -0.04 9.05
C ASP A 253 6.75 0.52 7.62
N HIS A 254 7.98 0.78 7.20
CA HIS A 254 8.30 1.29 5.87
C HIS A 254 8.08 0.25 4.76
N GLU A 255 8.04 -1.04 5.11
CA GLU A 255 7.87 -2.16 4.18
C GLU A 255 6.38 -2.50 3.97
N ALA A 256 5.46 -1.79 4.66
CA ALA A 256 4.02 -1.88 4.47
C ALA A 256 3.55 -1.11 3.23
N LEU A 257 4.07 -1.53 2.07
CA LEU A 257 3.75 -0.98 0.76
C LEU A 257 2.65 -1.79 0.06
N PRO A 258 2.03 -1.21 -0.99
CA PRO A 258 1.09 -1.93 -1.86
C PRO A 258 1.71 -3.23 -2.38
N HIS A 259 1.03 -4.34 -2.14
CA HIS A 259 1.53 -5.67 -2.44
C HIS A 259 0.37 -6.66 -2.57
N ALA A 260 0.44 -7.57 -3.56
CA ALA A 260 -0.67 -8.48 -3.85
C ALA A 260 -0.92 -9.52 -2.76
N LEU A 261 0.11 -9.96 -2.03
CA LEU A 261 -0.05 -10.92 -0.93
C LEU A 261 -1.00 -10.47 0.20
N PRO A 262 -0.76 -9.35 0.92
CA PRO A 262 -1.70 -8.86 1.92
C PRO A 262 -3.05 -8.50 1.29
N LEU A 263 -3.06 -8.00 0.05
CA LEU A 263 -4.30 -7.79 -0.70
C LEU A 263 -5.12 -9.08 -0.84
N ALA A 264 -4.47 -10.19 -1.18
CA ALA A 264 -5.10 -11.49 -1.36
C ALA A 264 -5.74 -12.00 -0.06
N PHE A 265 -5.08 -11.81 1.08
CA PHE A 265 -5.64 -12.18 2.39
C PHE A 265 -6.84 -11.30 2.78
N ALA A 266 -6.75 -10.00 2.58
CA ALA A 266 -7.88 -9.09 2.77
C ALA A 266 -9.05 -9.45 1.83
N ALA A 267 -8.74 -9.81 0.59
CA ALA A 267 -9.73 -10.25 -0.39
C ALA A 267 -10.39 -11.57 -0.03
N LEU A 268 -9.64 -12.55 0.51
CA LEU A 268 -10.22 -13.81 0.97
C LEU A 268 -11.26 -13.59 2.07
N ARG A 269 -11.01 -12.66 3.00
CA ARG A 269 -11.99 -12.27 4.02
C ARG A 269 -13.20 -11.56 3.41
N ALA A 270 -12.97 -10.62 2.49
CA ALA A 270 -14.04 -9.93 1.78
C ALA A 270 -14.91 -10.88 0.96
N TRP A 271 -14.29 -11.87 0.30
CA TRP A 271 -14.95 -12.94 -0.43
C TRP A 271 -15.88 -13.76 0.48
N ARG A 272 -15.34 -14.26 1.60
CA ARG A 272 -16.10 -15.03 2.59
C ARG A 272 -17.23 -14.23 3.23
N ALA A 273 -17.07 -12.92 3.36
CA ALA A 273 -18.09 -12.02 3.85
C ALA A 273 -19.12 -11.58 2.77
N GLY A 274 -19.05 -12.13 1.55
CA GLY A 274 -20.00 -11.82 0.47
C GLY A 274 -19.83 -10.41 -0.12
N ARG A 275 -18.65 -9.78 0.04
CA ARG A 275 -18.35 -8.42 -0.46
C ARG A 275 -17.74 -8.42 -1.87
N ALA A 276 -18.04 -9.44 -2.66
CA ALA A 276 -17.65 -9.51 -4.05
C ALA A 276 -18.62 -8.71 -4.93
N LEU A 277 -18.13 -8.23 -6.07
CA LEU A 277 -18.92 -7.49 -7.05
C LEU A 277 -18.94 -8.22 -8.39
N PRO A 278 -19.99 -8.03 -9.20
CA PRO A 278 -19.95 -8.39 -10.62
C PRO A 278 -18.76 -7.76 -11.35
N ALA A 279 -18.21 -8.45 -12.35
CA ALA A 279 -17.02 -8.00 -13.07
C ALA A 279 -17.20 -6.62 -13.75
N ASP A 280 -18.40 -6.30 -14.23
CA ASP A 280 -18.73 -5.01 -14.86
C ASP A 280 -18.77 -3.83 -13.86
N GLN A 281 -18.78 -4.11 -12.56
CA GLN A 281 -18.72 -3.11 -11.48
C GLN A 281 -17.29 -2.89 -10.95
N ALA A 282 -16.27 -3.53 -11.55
CA ALA A 282 -14.88 -3.25 -11.23
C ALA A 282 -14.54 -1.78 -11.57
N ALA A 283 -14.23 -0.97 -10.55
CA ALA A 283 -13.87 0.43 -10.70
C ALA A 283 -12.73 0.83 -9.76
N PRO A 284 -11.82 1.73 -10.19
CA PRO A 284 -10.81 2.30 -9.32
C PRO A 284 -11.41 3.36 -8.38
N GLU A 285 -10.84 3.48 -7.19
CA GLU A 285 -11.10 4.51 -6.20
C GLU A 285 -10.13 5.69 -6.40
N TYR A 286 -10.66 6.82 -6.86
CA TYR A 286 -9.91 8.07 -7.01
C TYR A 286 -10.19 9.00 -5.84
N VAL A 287 -9.16 9.33 -5.06
CA VAL A 287 -9.24 10.24 -3.91
C VAL A 287 -8.79 11.66 -4.27
N ARG A 288 -8.05 11.84 -5.37
CA ARG A 288 -7.58 13.16 -5.84
C ARG A 288 -8.57 13.74 -6.86
N ASP A 289 -9.31 14.77 -6.46
CA ASP A 289 -10.29 15.45 -7.32
C ASP A 289 -9.65 16.28 -8.45
N LYS A 290 -8.45 16.85 -8.23
CA LYS A 290 -7.72 17.67 -9.20
C LYS A 290 -6.35 17.09 -9.53
N VAL A 291 -6.24 16.48 -10.71
CA VAL A 291 -4.99 15.86 -11.22
C VAL A 291 -4.25 16.70 -12.25
N ALA A 292 -4.83 17.80 -12.74
CA ALA A 292 -4.19 18.69 -13.70
C ALA A 292 -4.52 20.15 -13.43
N LEU A 293 -3.48 21.00 -13.38
CA LEU A 293 -3.64 22.44 -13.45
C LEU A 293 -4.12 22.83 -14.85
N THR A 294 -5.13 23.68 -14.91
CA THR A 294 -5.55 24.33 -16.15
C THR A 294 -4.37 25.09 -16.76
N THR A 295 -4.41 25.35 -18.06
CA THR A 295 -3.37 26.16 -18.73
C THR A 295 -3.20 27.52 -18.04
N ALA A 296 -4.28 28.12 -17.55
CA ALA A 296 -4.24 29.36 -16.79
C ALA A 296 -3.48 29.21 -15.45
N GLU A 297 -3.77 28.16 -14.67
CA GLU A 297 -3.08 27.89 -13.41
C GLU A 297 -1.59 27.56 -13.63
N ARG A 298 -1.25 26.81 -14.70
CA ARG A 298 0.16 26.54 -15.08
C ARG A 298 0.92 27.82 -15.43
N LEU A 299 0.27 28.73 -16.16
CA LEU A 299 0.84 30.02 -16.51
C LEU A 299 0.98 30.93 -15.28
N ALA A 300 0.02 30.90 -14.35
CA ALA A 300 0.08 31.66 -13.10
C ALA A 300 1.19 31.16 -12.17
N VAL A 301 1.37 29.85 -12.02
CA VAL A 301 2.48 29.25 -11.26
C VAL A 301 3.83 29.60 -11.89
N LYS A 302 3.92 29.59 -13.22
CA LYS A 302 5.13 29.98 -13.95
C LYS A 302 5.44 31.47 -13.79
N ALA A 303 4.42 32.34 -13.79
CA ALA A 303 4.56 33.78 -13.58
C ALA A 303 4.96 34.11 -12.14
N ALA A 304 4.42 33.39 -11.14
CA ALA A 304 4.77 33.56 -9.73
C ALA A 304 6.18 33.03 -9.40
N ALA A 305 6.72 32.10 -10.19
CA ALA A 305 8.05 31.53 -10.01
C ALA A 305 9.20 32.31 -10.69
N GLN A 306 8.89 33.35 -11.47
CA GLN A 306 9.91 34.20 -12.11
C GLN A 306 10.40 35.25 -11.10
N PRO A 307 11.68 35.24 -10.65
CA PRO A 307 12.18 36.30 -9.78
C PRO A 307 12.20 37.61 -10.57
N ALA A 308 11.88 38.72 -9.89
CA ALA A 308 11.86 40.08 -10.44
C ALA A 308 13.24 40.51 -10.99
N ALA A 309 13.58 40.03 -12.18
CA ALA A 309 14.66 40.53 -12.99
C ALA A 309 14.05 41.56 -13.94
N ASP A 310 13.80 42.76 -13.41
CA ASP A 310 13.75 44.02 -14.16
C ASP A 310 13.57 45.18 -13.17
N ALA A 311 14.66 45.58 -12.52
CA ALA A 311 14.79 46.91 -11.95
C ALA A 311 15.54 47.78 -12.98
N PRO A 312 14.98 48.90 -13.48
CA PRO A 312 15.66 49.75 -14.44
C PRO A 312 16.91 50.38 -13.81
N GLY A 313 18.02 50.31 -14.55
CA GLY A 313 19.35 50.68 -14.10
C GLY A 313 19.50 52.11 -13.58
N ALA A 314 20.31 52.26 -12.53
CA ALA A 314 20.84 53.54 -12.09
C ALA A 314 21.73 54.16 -13.20
N PRO A 315 21.64 55.49 -13.45
CA PRO A 315 22.47 56.13 -14.45
C PRO A 315 23.94 56.15 -14.00
N ARG A 316 24.83 55.69 -14.90
CA ARG A 316 26.28 55.82 -14.76
C ARG A 316 26.66 57.30 -14.70
N ALA A 317 27.33 57.72 -13.64
CA ALA A 317 27.97 59.02 -13.54
C ALA A 317 28.99 59.18 -14.68
N ALA A 318 28.78 60.18 -15.51
CA ALA A 318 29.72 60.60 -16.54
C ALA A 318 30.97 61.21 -15.88
N SER A 319 32.13 60.70 -16.22
CA SER A 319 33.42 61.29 -15.89
C SER A 319 33.65 62.52 -16.77
N ASP A 320 33.52 63.71 -16.19
CA ASP A 320 33.92 64.97 -16.83
C ASP A 320 35.43 65.01 -17.03
N HIS A 321 35.83 65.02 -18.31
CA HIS A 321 37.19 65.25 -18.76
C HIS A 321 37.36 66.77 -18.94
N HIS A 322 38.14 67.38 -18.04
CA HIS A 322 38.42 68.82 -18.02
C HIS A 322 39.51 69.16 -19.06
N PRO A 323 39.31 70.11 -20.00
CA PRO A 323 40.40 70.61 -20.82
C PRO A 323 40.90 71.98 -20.31
N GLY A 324 42.22 72.11 -20.16
CA GLY A 324 42.90 73.40 -20.35
C GLY A 324 43.44 74.10 -19.10
N GLY A 325 44.77 74.12 -18.97
CA GLY A 325 45.51 75.08 -18.15
C GLY A 325 46.98 75.08 -18.55
N ARG A 326 47.45 76.14 -19.22
CA ARG A 326 48.78 76.33 -19.79
C ARG A 326 49.59 77.33 -18.94
N VAL A 327 50.94 77.24 -19.00
CA VAL A 327 51.99 78.24 -18.65
C VAL A 327 52.29 78.31 -17.13
N ARG A 328 53.52 78.09 -16.62
CA ARG A 328 54.86 78.60 -16.95
C ARG A 328 55.97 77.59 -16.63
#